data_AF-A0A3C0GE09-F1
#
_entry.id   AF-A0A3C0GE09-F1
#
_cell.length_a   1.000
_cell.length_b   1.000
_cell.length_c   1.000
_cell.angle_alpha   90.00
_cell.angle_beta   90.00
_cell.angle_gamma   90.00
#
_symmetry.space_group_name_H-M   'P 1'
#
loop_
_entity.id
_entity.type
_entity.pdbx_description
1 polymer ?
#
loop_
_entity_poly.entity_id
_entity_poly.type
_entity_poly.pdbx_seq_one_letter_code
_entity_poly.pdbx_strand_id
1 'polypeptide(L)' 'WMDKAMSMTEKPAFWQLRQQSLILAKAGDKKGAIEAAKKSLEGATAAGNNDYIKMNNDSIKEWSSK' A
#
# COMPACT_ATOMS: atom_id res chain seq x y z
N TRP A 1 5.14 -0.86 -14.82
CA TRP A 1 6.35 -1.53 -14.26
C TRP A 1 6.06 -2.23 -12.94
N MET A 2 5.09 -1.76 -12.14
CA MET A 2 4.63 -2.43 -10.91
C MET A 2 3.98 -3.81 -11.12
N ASP A 3 3.34 -4.07 -12.27
CA ASP A 3 2.66 -5.36 -12.53
C ASP A 3 3.63 -6.56 -12.63
N LYS A 4 4.86 -6.31 -13.08
CA LYS A 4 5.87 -7.37 -13.22
C LYS A 4 6.63 -7.66 -11.93
N ALA A 5 6.71 -6.69 -11.02
CA ALA A 5 7.34 -6.85 -9.70
C ALA A 5 6.42 -7.58 -8.71
N MET A 6 5.10 -7.41 -8.83
CA MET A 6 4.14 -8.17 -8.03
C MET A 6 3.98 -9.63 -8.46
N SER A 7 4.28 -9.95 -9.72
CA SER A 7 4.17 -11.32 -10.22
C SER A 7 5.32 -12.22 -9.76
N MET A 8 6.35 -11.68 -9.10
CA MET A 8 7.50 -12.44 -8.59
C MET A 8 7.55 -12.53 -7.06
N THR A 9 6.63 -11.88 -6.34
CA THR A 9 6.50 -12.03 -4.89
C THR A 9 5.25 -12.84 -4.63
N GLU A 10 5.38 -14.13 -4.28
CA GLU A 10 4.25 -15.06 -4.24
C GLU A 10 3.12 -14.66 -3.28
N LYS A 11 3.38 -13.80 -2.27
CA LYS A 11 2.40 -13.08 -1.42
C LYS A 11 3.15 -12.13 -0.47
N PRO A 12 3.48 -10.89 -0.86
CA PRO A 12 4.01 -9.91 0.08
C PRO A 12 2.97 -9.66 1.18
N ALA A 13 3.39 -9.67 2.44
CA ALA A 13 2.48 -9.42 3.53
C ALA A 13 1.99 -7.96 3.49
N PHE A 14 0.75 -7.70 3.94
CA PHE A 14 0.17 -6.36 3.88
C PHE A 14 1.03 -5.30 4.58
N TRP A 15 1.71 -5.66 5.68
CA TRP A 15 2.61 -4.75 6.39
C TRP A 15 3.89 -4.39 5.61
N GLN A 16 4.38 -5.27 4.74
CA GLN A 16 5.49 -4.96 3.83
C GLN A 16 5.05 -3.96 2.76
N LEU A 17 3.87 -4.19 2.18
CA LEU A 17 3.25 -3.28 1.22
C LEU A 17 2.95 -1.90 1.85
N ARG A 18 2.55 -1.88 3.12
CA ARG A 18 2.36 -0.65 3.91
C ARG A 18 3.67 0.12 4.11
N GLN A 19 4.78 -0.57 4.32
CA GLN A 19 6.08 0.08 4.46
C GLN A 19 6.57 0.61 3.10
N GLN A 20 6.38 -0.17 2.04
CA GLN A 20 6.69 0.26 0.67
C GLN A 20 5.92 1.52 0.30
N SER A 21 4.64 1.61 0.66
CA SER A 21 3.83 2.80 0.38
C SER A 21 4.39 4.07 1.04
N LEU A 22 4.85 3.99 2.29
CA LEU A 22 5.47 5.13 2.98
C LEU A 22 6.77 5.58 2.32
N ILE A 23 7.60 4.63 1.91
CA ILE A 23 8.88 4.93 1.27
C ILE A 23 8.63 5.67 -0.04
N LEU A 24 7.68 5.18 -0.86
CA LEU A 24 7.29 5.82 -2.11
C LEU A 24 6.71 7.22 -1.88
N ALA A 25 5.84 7.38 -0.87
CA ALA A 25 5.27 8.69 -0.52
C ALA A 25 6.36 9.68 -0.07
N LYS A 26 7.31 9.22 0.75
CA LYS A 26 8.46 10.03 1.21
C LYS A 26 9.41 10.39 0.07
N ALA A 27 9.53 9.52 -0.94
CA ALA A 27 10.27 9.79 -2.17
C ALA A 27 9.53 10.72 -3.15
N GLY A 28 8.29 11.13 -2.83
CA GLY A 28 7.46 11.98 -3.68
C GLY A 28 6.62 11.23 -4.72
N ASP A 29 6.78 9.90 -4.84
CA ASP A 29 5.97 9.05 -5.71
C ASP A 29 4.65 8.67 -5.03
N LYS A 30 3.74 9.64 -4.98
CA LYS A 30 2.40 9.43 -4.42
C LYS A 30 1.57 8.41 -5.20
N LYS A 31 1.77 8.30 -6.52
CA LYS A 31 1.03 7.33 -7.34
C LYS A 31 1.44 5.92 -6.96
N GLY A 32 2.74 5.62 -6.93
CA GLY A 32 3.25 4.34 -6.47
C GLY A 32 2.90 4.06 -5.01
N ALA A 33 2.90 5.08 -4.16
CA ALA A 33 2.48 4.96 -2.76
C ALA A 33 1.01 4.52 -2.62
N ILE A 34 0.10 5.14 -3.38
CA ILE A 34 -1.32 4.76 -3.39
C ILE A 34 -1.49 3.33 -3.89
N GLU A 35 -0.79 2.91 -4.95
CA GLU A 35 -0.86 1.53 -5.44
C GLU A 35 -0.41 0.51 -4.40
N ALA A 36 0.72 0.78 -3.72
CA ALA A 36 1.20 -0.08 -2.64
C ALA A 36 0.23 -0.10 -1.43
N ALA A 37 -0.34 1.05 -1.07
CA ALA A 37 -1.31 1.16 0.00
C ALA A 37 -2.63 0.42 -0.30
N LYS A 38 -3.08 0.39 -1.57
CA LYS A 38 -4.27 -0.39 -2.00
C LYS A 38 -4.06 -1.90 -1.85
N LYS A 39 -2.90 -2.41 -2.26
CA LYS A 39 -2.56 -3.85 -2.10
C LYS A 39 -2.44 -4.24 -0.63
N SER A 40 -1.84 -3.35 0.16
CA SER A 40 -1.78 -3.47 1.61
C SER A 40 -3.18 -3.48 2.23
N LEU A 41 -4.09 -2.63 1.77
CA LEU A 41 -5.48 -2.58 2.23
C LEU A 41 -6.22 -3.89 1.95
N GLU A 42 -6.06 -4.48 0.77
CA GLU A 42 -6.67 -5.77 0.41
C GLU A 42 -6.19 -6.88 1.35
N GLY A 43 -4.88 -6.98 1.58
CA GLY A 43 -4.31 -7.98 2.48
C GLY A 43 -4.71 -7.77 3.95
N ALA A 44 -4.80 -6.51 4.41
CA ALA A 44 -5.26 -6.18 5.76
C ALA A 44 -6.75 -6.49 5.94
N THR A 45 -7.57 -6.24 4.91
CA THR A 45 -9.01 -6.57 4.91
C THR A 45 -9.23 -8.07 4.97
N ALA A 46 -8.50 -8.84 4.15
CA ALA A 46 -8.55 -10.30 4.20
C ALA A 46 -8.09 -10.87 5.55
N ALA A 47 -7.14 -10.20 6.21
CA ALA A 47 -6.65 -10.58 7.54
C ALA A 47 -7.53 -10.06 8.70
N GLY A 48 -8.56 -9.25 8.42
CA GLY A 48 -9.39 -8.62 9.47
C GLY A 48 -8.65 -7.60 10.34
N ASN A 49 -7.55 -7.03 9.86
CA ASN A 49 -6.71 -6.10 10.62
C ASN A 49 -7.19 -4.64 10.43
N ASN A 50 -8.07 -4.19 11.33
CA ASN A 50 -8.68 -2.87 11.28
C ASN A 50 -7.67 -1.71 11.37
N ASP A 51 -6.57 -1.86 12.11
CA ASP A 51 -5.56 -0.82 12.24
C ASP A 51 -4.89 -0.53 10.90
N TYR A 52 -4.49 -1.57 10.18
CA TYR A 52 -3.89 -1.43 8.86
C TYR A 52 -4.92 -0.96 7.82
N ILE A 53 -6.17 -1.41 7.90
CA ILE A 53 -7.24 -0.89 7.03
C ILE A 53 -7.36 0.63 7.19
N LYS A 54 -7.41 1.11 8.43
CA LYS A 54 -7.49 2.55 8.73
C LYS A 54 -6.25 3.29 8.21
N MET A 55 -5.05 2.80 8.55
CA MET A 55 -3.79 3.43 8.13
C MET A 55 -3.64 3.52 6.61
N ASN A 56 -4.04 2.48 5.87
CA ASN A 56 -3.97 2.50 4.41
C ASN A 56 -4.98 3.49 3.81
N ASN A 57 -6.22 3.50 4.30
CA ASN A 57 -7.23 4.45 3.83
C ASN A 57 -6.86 5.90 4.11
N ASP A 58 -6.35 6.20 5.30
CA ASP A 58 -5.88 7.53 5.68
C ASP A 58 -4.78 8.01 4.73
N SER A 59 -3.77 7.17 4.48
CA SER A 59 -2.69 7.47 3.53
C SER A 59 -3.18 7.64 2.09
N ILE A 60 -4.06 6.77 1.61
CA ILE A 60 -4.64 6.89 0.26
C ILE A 60 -5.37 8.23 0.12
N LYS A 61 -6.18 8.61 1.11
CA LYS A 61 -6.92 9.88 1.10
C LYS A 61 -5.98 11.08 1.11
N GLU A 62 -4.98 11.07 1.99
CA GLU A 62 -3.97 12.13 2.09
C GLU A 62 -3.25 12.34 0.75
N TRP A 63 -2.83 11.25 0.11
CA TRP A 63 -2.02 11.33 -1.11
C TRP A 63 -2.83 11.55 -2.38
N SER A 64 -4.13 11.20 -2.37
CA SER A 64 -5.04 11.45 -3.50
C SER A 64 -5.59 12.88 -3.54
N SER A 65 -5.39 13.67 -2.47
CA SER A 65 -5.93 15.04 -2.34
C SER A 65 -5.04 16.13 -2.95
N LYS A 66 -4.11 15.79 -3.86
CA LYS A 66 -3.17 16.71 -4.51
C LYS A 66 -2.93 16.31 -5.95
#